data_AF-A0A3B9LNT0-F1
#
_entry.id   AF-A0A3B9LNT0-F1
#
_cell.length_a   1.000
_cell.length_b   1.000
_cell.length_c   1.000
_cell.angle_alpha   90.00
_cell.angle_beta   90.00
_cell.angle_gamma   90.00
#
_symmetry.space_group_name_H-M   'P 1'
#
loop_
_entity.id
_entity.type
_entity.pdbx_description
1 polymer ?
#
loop_
_entity_poly.entity_id
_entity_poly.type
_entity_poly.pdbx_seq_one_letter_code
_entity_poly.pdbx_strand_id
1 'polypeptide(L)'
;MLSLPGVSSNTNARRGVLVLAFAYALLFSATQTTALGQTGKSPIPLPSPFTPIVDYAHVIDPETRTKLESIYLNLKQRADIEFAVVTVDTTGGQDIFEYSLAVARGFGIGSKGGEKNGFLLLVAIKDRKYFTQVSDHLEGDLNDGLVGEIQRERLVPEFKKGNYSKGIYDTIQAYVATLAEKRGFNIEGIDQSYAYREAPQQTGTGAGSSGFSGPCGTLIIIIFVVILVLSLAKRGGKGGGGGCLNLFLLGSLLNSGSRGSGWGGSSSGWGGGGFGGGGGGFGGGFGGGGSFGGGGAGGGW
;
A
#
# COMPACT_ATOMS: atom_id res chain seq x y z
N MET A 1 51.67 72.01 -39.89
CA MET A 1 50.72 71.47 -40.88
C MET A 1 50.52 69.99 -40.56
N LEU A 2 49.29 69.60 -40.22
CA LEU A 2 48.66 68.27 -40.34
C LEU A 2 49.29 67.01 -39.68
N SER A 3 48.61 66.57 -38.61
CA SER A 3 48.08 65.22 -38.31
C SER A 3 48.97 63.97 -38.34
N LEU A 4 49.00 63.21 -37.24
CA LEU A 4 48.24 61.95 -37.09
C LEU A 4 48.14 61.54 -35.59
N PRO A 5 47.07 60.84 -35.16
CA PRO A 5 46.75 60.65 -33.75
C PRO A 5 47.44 59.42 -33.13
N GLY A 6 47.63 59.50 -31.80
CA GLY A 6 48.32 58.49 -31.01
C GLY A 6 47.60 57.16 -30.93
N VAL A 7 48.36 56.09 -31.16
CA VAL A 7 48.02 54.73 -30.76
C VAL A 7 48.55 54.53 -29.34
N SER A 8 47.69 54.71 -28.34
CA SER A 8 47.97 54.22 -26.98
C SER A 8 47.64 52.73 -26.94
N SER A 9 48.67 51.90 -26.80
CA SER A 9 48.56 50.46 -26.63
C SER A 9 47.95 50.14 -25.28
N ASN A 10 46.65 49.83 -25.27
CA ASN A 10 45.94 49.45 -24.04
C ASN A 10 46.27 47.98 -23.68
N THR A 11 47.48 47.75 -23.19
CA THR A 11 48.00 46.46 -22.71
C THR A 11 47.28 45.93 -21.46
N ASN A 12 46.44 46.75 -20.83
CA ASN A 12 45.66 46.37 -19.65
C ASN A 12 44.37 45.60 -19.98
N ALA A 13 43.82 45.74 -21.20
CA ALA A 13 42.56 45.09 -21.57
C ALA A 13 42.68 43.57 -21.75
N ARG A 14 43.87 43.06 -22.12
CA ARG A 14 44.08 41.62 -22.35
C ARG A 14 44.39 40.82 -21.09
N ARG A 15 44.84 41.48 -20.01
CA ARG A 15 45.10 40.83 -18.72
C ARG A 15 43.83 40.69 -17.87
N GLY A 16 42.86 41.61 -18.03
CA GLY A 16 41.59 41.55 -17.30
C GLY A 16 40.67 40.40 -17.74
N VAL A 17 40.61 40.11 -19.04
CA VAL A 17 39.69 39.08 -19.58
C VAL A 17 40.17 37.65 -19.28
N LEU A 18 41.49 37.42 -19.21
CA LEU A 18 42.05 36.10 -18.88
C LEU A 18 41.95 35.76 -17.39
N VAL A 19 41.96 36.75 -16.50
CA VAL A 19 41.79 36.54 -15.05
C VAL A 19 40.31 36.30 -14.69
N LEU A 20 39.36 36.89 -15.43
CA LEU A 20 37.93 36.68 -15.20
C LEU A 20 37.41 35.32 -15.71
N ALA A 21 38.01 34.75 -16.75
CA ALA A 21 37.64 33.42 -17.25
C ALA A 21 38.11 32.28 -16.32
N PHE A 22 39.25 32.44 -15.63
CA PHE A 22 39.74 31.49 -14.63
C PHE A 22 38.97 31.59 -13.29
N ALA A 23 38.42 32.76 -12.96
CA ALA A 23 37.60 32.93 -11.75
C ALA A 23 36.23 32.24 -11.85
N TYR A 24 35.65 32.15 -13.06
CA TYR A 24 34.36 31.46 -13.27
C TYR A 24 34.51 29.93 -13.40
N ALA A 25 35.66 29.43 -13.85
CA ALA A 25 35.95 27.99 -13.90
C ALA A 25 36.24 27.37 -12.52
N LEU A 26 36.61 28.19 -11.51
CA LEU A 26 36.81 27.78 -10.12
C LEU A 26 35.54 27.87 -9.26
N LEU A 27 34.46 28.48 -9.76
CA LEU A 27 33.18 28.61 -9.06
C LEU A 27 32.15 27.54 -9.44
N PHE A 28 32.51 26.59 -10.31
CA PHE A 28 31.60 25.51 -10.76
C PHE A 28 32.02 24.10 -10.31
N SER A 29 33.04 23.95 -9.47
CA SER A 29 33.53 22.64 -9.01
C SER A 29 33.12 22.26 -7.57
N ALA A 30 32.33 23.08 -6.87
CA ALA A 30 32.08 22.91 -5.44
C ALA A 30 30.60 22.68 -5.06
N THR A 31 29.83 22.01 -5.90
CA THR A 31 28.60 21.32 -5.47
C THR A 31 28.68 19.84 -5.81
N GLN A 32 29.75 19.19 -5.35
CA GLN A 32 29.63 17.78 -4.99
C GLN A 32 28.76 17.74 -3.73
N THR A 33 27.45 17.62 -3.92
CA THR A 33 26.60 17.04 -2.89
C THR A 33 27.16 15.66 -2.63
N THR A 34 28.01 15.54 -1.62
CA THR A 34 28.28 14.29 -0.96
C THR A 34 26.94 13.82 -0.43
N ALA A 35 26.24 13.02 -1.25
CA ALA A 35 25.31 12.06 -0.74
C ALA A 35 26.14 11.17 0.18
N LEU A 36 26.17 11.51 1.46
CA LEU A 36 26.50 10.58 2.51
C LEU A 36 25.51 9.45 2.34
N GLY A 37 25.93 8.40 1.62
CA GLY A 37 25.33 7.10 1.79
C GLY A 37 25.43 6.83 3.28
N GLN A 38 24.32 7.02 3.99
CA GLN A 38 24.23 6.68 5.39
C GLN A 38 24.49 5.19 5.45
N THR A 39 25.70 4.80 5.84
CA THR A 39 25.94 3.53 6.50
C THR A 39 25.16 3.62 7.81
N GLY A 40 23.86 3.32 7.70
CA GLY A 40 22.88 3.53 8.74
C GLY A 40 23.24 2.67 9.93
N LYS A 41 23.92 3.28 10.89
CA LYS A 41 24.10 2.70 12.22
C LYS A 41 22.71 2.44 12.79
N SER A 42 22.49 1.25 13.34
CA SER A 42 21.22 0.90 13.97
C SER A 42 20.81 2.00 14.97
N PRO A 43 19.55 2.46 14.96
CA PRO A 43 19.06 3.51 15.87
C PRO A 43 18.97 3.03 17.32
N ILE A 44 19.07 1.73 17.55
CA ILE A 44 19.14 1.10 18.87
C ILE A 44 20.45 0.33 19.05
N PRO A 45 20.94 0.18 20.30
CA PRO A 45 22.00 -0.78 20.59
C PRO A 45 21.58 -2.18 20.14
N LEU A 46 22.50 -2.90 19.50
CA LEU A 46 22.28 -4.29 19.13
C LEU A 46 22.94 -5.20 20.16
N PRO A 47 22.27 -6.30 20.55
CA PRO A 47 22.85 -7.25 21.50
C PRO A 47 24.12 -7.89 20.91
N SER A 48 25.17 -7.98 21.73
CA SER A 48 26.39 -8.72 21.44
C SER A 48 26.71 -9.61 22.63
N PRO A 49 26.63 -10.96 22.51
CA PRO A 49 26.30 -11.72 21.30
C PRO A 49 24.86 -11.52 20.81
N PHE A 50 24.58 -11.90 19.56
CA PHE A 50 23.24 -11.83 18.96
C PHE A 50 22.19 -12.53 19.82
N THR A 51 21.04 -11.88 20.00
CA THR A 51 19.83 -12.51 20.55
C THR A 51 18.65 -12.24 19.61
N PRO A 52 17.77 -13.23 19.38
CA PRO A 52 16.65 -13.07 18.45
C PRO A 52 15.54 -12.18 19.01
N ILE A 53 15.40 -12.07 20.35
CA ILE A 53 14.33 -11.31 20.99
C ILE A 53 14.91 -10.13 21.78
N VAL A 54 14.69 -8.91 21.27
CA VAL A 54 15.12 -7.66 21.88
C VAL A 54 13.90 -6.85 22.30
N ASP A 55 13.63 -6.81 23.61
CA ASP A 55 12.41 -6.20 24.16
C ASP A 55 12.73 -4.94 24.97
N TYR A 56 12.90 -3.81 24.30
CA TYR A 56 13.13 -2.52 24.97
C TYR A 56 11.85 -1.89 25.51
N ALA A 57 10.68 -2.36 25.05
CA ALA A 57 9.38 -1.88 25.51
C ALA A 57 8.84 -2.67 26.72
N HIS A 58 9.49 -3.77 27.10
CA HIS A 58 9.07 -4.66 28.19
C HIS A 58 7.63 -5.19 28.02
N VAL A 59 7.28 -5.58 26.79
CA VAL A 59 5.93 -6.05 26.43
C VAL A 59 5.86 -7.54 26.14
N ILE A 60 7.00 -8.25 26.14
CA ILE A 60 7.08 -9.68 25.91
C ILE A 60 7.29 -10.37 27.27
N ASP A 61 6.32 -11.20 27.65
CA ASP A 61 6.43 -11.97 28.89
C ASP A 61 7.53 -13.05 28.80
N PRO A 62 8.11 -13.47 29.94
CA PRO A 62 9.22 -14.44 29.95
C PRO A 62 8.90 -15.78 29.30
N GLU A 63 7.66 -16.27 29.43
CA GLU A 63 7.25 -17.56 28.86
C GLU A 63 7.23 -17.48 27.33
N THR A 64 6.63 -16.43 26.79
CA THR A 64 6.60 -16.16 25.35
C THR A 64 8.01 -15.97 24.79
N ARG A 65 8.89 -15.25 25.51
CA ARG A 65 10.31 -15.11 25.12
C ARG A 65 10.98 -16.48 24.94
N THR A 66 10.86 -17.37 25.94
CA THR A 66 11.45 -18.70 25.86
C THR A 66 10.89 -19.52 24.70
N LYS A 67 9.57 -19.44 24.45
CA LYS A 67 8.96 -20.10 23.30
C LYS A 67 9.51 -19.57 21.97
N LEU A 68 9.62 -18.25 21.83
CA LEU A 68 10.17 -17.63 20.61
C LEU A 68 11.65 -17.99 20.40
N GLU A 69 12.46 -18.01 21.45
CA GLU A 69 13.87 -18.45 21.38
C GLU A 69 13.99 -19.92 20.96
N SER A 70 13.09 -20.79 21.46
CA SER A 70 13.02 -22.19 21.02
C SER A 70 12.64 -22.33 19.54
N ILE A 71 11.64 -21.57 19.07
CA ILE A 71 11.25 -21.54 17.66
C ILE A 71 12.42 -21.07 16.80
N TYR A 72 13.13 -20.01 17.23
CA TYR A 72 14.31 -19.49 16.53
C TYR A 72 15.39 -20.56 16.35
N LEU A 73 15.78 -21.25 17.42
CA LEU A 73 16.82 -22.27 17.35
C LEU A 73 16.44 -23.41 16.40
N ASN A 74 15.19 -23.87 16.47
CA ASN A 74 14.72 -24.93 15.58
C ASN A 74 14.65 -24.49 14.12
N LEU A 75 14.18 -23.27 13.84
CA LEU A 75 14.10 -22.74 12.49
C LEU A 75 15.50 -22.60 11.88
N LYS A 76 16.45 -22.07 12.65
CA LYS A 76 17.85 -21.95 12.24
C LYS A 76 18.47 -23.32 11.97
N GLN A 77 18.27 -24.29 12.86
CA GLN A 77 18.84 -25.63 12.71
C GLN A 77 18.28 -26.40 11.50
N ARG A 78 16.98 -26.26 11.21
CA ARG A 78 16.31 -27.09 10.19
C ARG A 78 16.28 -26.47 8.80
N ALA A 79 16.28 -25.15 8.69
CA ALA A 79 16.10 -24.45 7.43
C ALA A 79 17.15 -23.37 7.15
N ASP A 80 18.09 -23.13 8.07
CA ASP A 80 19.04 -22.02 8.02
C ASP A 80 18.35 -20.67 7.76
N ILE A 81 17.21 -20.48 8.45
CA ILE A 81 16.45 -19.23 8.45
C ILE A 81 16.55 -18.62 9.85
N GLU A 82 16.92 -17.34 9.91
CA GLU A 82 16.99 -16.58 11.15
C GLU A 82 15.82 -15.59 11.24
N PHE A 83 15.33 -15.31 12.45
CA PHE A 83 14.44 -14.18 12.65
C PHE A 83 14.86 -13.36 13.87
N ALA A 84 14.39 -12.11 13.88
CA ALA A 84 14.47 -11.26 15.06
C ALA A 84 13.13 -10.57 15.36
N VAL A 85 12.85 -10.38 16.64
CA VAL A 85 11.75 -9.57 17.14
C VAL A 85 12.34 -8.43 17.95
N VAL A 86 11.99 -7.21 17.59
CA VAL A 86 12.44 -6.00 18.26
C VAL A 86 11.23 -5.19 18.69
N THR A 87 11.10 -4.92 19.98
CA THR A 87 10.10 -3.98 20.48
C THR A 87 10.81 -2.75 21.03
N VAL A 88 10.27 -1.58 20.73
CA VAL A 88 10.74 -0.29 21.25
C VAL A 88 9.55 0.53 21.72
N ASP A 89 9.81 1.44 22.66
CA ASP A 89 8.79 2.37 23.11
C ASP A 89 8.30 3.27 21.95
N THR A 90 9.22 3.90 21.23
CA THR A 90 8.94 4.83 20.13
C THR A 90 10.12 4.86 19.15
N THR A 91 9.84 5.20 17.90
CA THR A 91 10.83 5.52 16.86
C THR A 91 11.40 6.93 16.99
N GLY A 92 10.88 7.75 17.92
CA GLY A 92 11.28 9.15 18.07
C GLY A 92 10.82 10.04 16.91
N GLY A 93 9.75 9.64 16.20
CA GLY A 93 9.21 10.38 15.05
C GLY A 93 9.83 9.97 13.71
N GLN A 94 10.78 9.04 13.69
CA GLN A 94 11.29 8.45 12.45
C GLN A 94 10.23 7.56 11.80
N ASP A 95 10.28 7.44 10.47
CA ASP A 95 9.43 6.50 9.77
C ASP A 95 9.73 5.04 10.18
N ILE A 96 8.68 4.22 10.37
CA ILE A 96 8.81 2.86 10.88
C ILE A 96 9.52 1.92 9.89
N PHE A 97 9.36 2.14 8.59
CA PHE A 97 10.06 1.36 7.58
C PHE A 97 11.56 1.68 7.63
N GLU A 98 11.94 2.96 7.59
CA GLU A 98 13.35 3.36 7.66
C GLU A 98 14.01 2.95 8.98
N TYR A 99 13.29 3.08 10.10
CA TYR A 99 13.76 2.65 11.41
C TYR A 99 14.00 1.14 11.46
N SER A 100 13.02 0.34 11.02
CA SER A 100 13.14 -1.12 10.99
C SER A 100 14.20 -1.60 10.01
N LEU A 101 14.37 -0.93 8.86
CA LEU A 101 15.41 -1.25 7.90
C LEU A 101 16.82 -1.03 8.48
N ALA A 102 17.04 0.07 9.20
CA ALA A 102 18.31 0.35 9.85
C ALA A 102 18.63 -0.68 10.96
N VAL A 103 17.63 -1.09 11.74
CA VAL A 103 17.78 -2.17 12.73
C VAL A 103 18.09 -3.50 12.05
N ALA A 104 17.31 -3.88 11.03
CA ALA A 104 17.48 -5.14 10.31
C ALA A 104 18.87 -5.25 9.66
N ARG A 105 19.35 -4.19 9.00
CA ARG A 105 20.72 -4.11 8.48
C ARG A 105 21.77 -4.36 9.55
N GLY A 106 21.59 -3.79 10.74
CA GLY A 106 22.45 -4.03 11.88
C GLY A 106 22.50 -5.50 12.32
N PHE A 107 21.38 -6.22 12.17
CA PHE A 107 21.29 -7.66 12.40
C PHE A 107 21.78 -8.51 11.20
N GLY A 108 22.12 -7.89 10.07
CA GLY A 108 22.45 -8.56 8.80
C GLY A 108 21.23 -9.11 8.06
N ILE A 109 20.01 -8.72 8.45
CA ILE A 109 18.74 -9.13 7.85
C ILE A 109 18.20 -8.00 6.95
N GLY A 110 17.63 -8.32 5.79
CA GLY A 110 16.90 -7.37 4.95
C GLY A 110 17.22 -7.48 3.46
N SER A 111 16.41 -6.80 2.66
CA SER A 111 16.42 -6.91 1.19
C SER A 111 17.71 -6.39 0.55
N LYS A 112 18.11 -5.15 0.85
CA LYS A 112 19.31 -4.53 0.27
C LYS A 112 20.53 -4.64 1.18
N GLY A 113 21.28 -5.74 1.03
CA GLY A 113 22.56 -5.98 1.69
C GLY A 113 22.50 -6.89 2.92
N GLY A 114 21.37 -7.56 3.17
CA GLY A 114 21.29 -8.61 4.17
C GLY A 114 21.96 -9.88 3.66
N GLU A 115 23.01 -10.32 4.36
CA GLU A 115 23.68 -11.60 4.07
C GLU A 115 22.87 -12.78 4.60
N LYS A 116 21.96 -12.54 5.55
CA LYS A 116 21.21 -13.57 6.24
C LYS A 116 19.87 -13.86 5.57
N ASN A 117 19.54 -15.13 5.55
CA ASN A 117 18.24 -15.66 5.18
C ASN A 117 17.29 -15.48 6.36
N GLY A 118 16.38 -14.50 6.32
CA GLY A 118 15.63 -14.17 7.52
C GLY A 118 14.66 -12.99 7.41
N PHE A 119 13.94 -12.76 8.50
CA PHE A 119 13.01 -11.64 8.65
C PHE A 119 13.11 -11.00 10.04
N LEU A 120 12.76 -9.72 10.15
CA LEU A 120 12.75 -8.97 11.40
C LEU A 120 11.40 -8.29 11.59
N LEU A 121 10.69 -8.61 12.67
CA LEU A 121 9.50 -7.89 13.11
C LEU A 121 9.91 -6.80 14.11
N LEU A 122 9.67 -5.53 13.74
CA LEU A 122 9.85 -4.40 14.64
C LEU A 122 8.50 -3.82 15.05
N VAL A 123 8.36 -3.50 16.34
CA VAL A 123 7.14 -2.92 16.92
C VAL A 123 7.49 -1.70 17.76
N ALA A 124 6.92 -0.55 17.42
CA ALA A 124 6.99 0.68 18.21
C ALA A 124 5.67 0.90 18.96
N ILE A 125 5.68 0.62 20.27
CA ILE A 125 4.45 0.44 21.06
C ILE A 125 3.69 1.75 21.26
N LYS A 126 4.36 2.84 21.64
CA LYS A 126 3.73 4.16 21.85
C LYS A 126 3.33 4.81 20.53
N ASP A 127 4.04 4.49 19.45
CA ASP A 127 3.74 5.00 18.11
C ASP A 127 2.58 4.25 17.44
N ARG A 128 2.19 3.09 17.99
CA ARG A 128 1.23 2.15 17.39
C ARG A 128 1.58 1.78 15.95
N LYS A 129 2.87 1.53 15.70
CA LYS A 129 3.40 1.16 14.38
C LYS A 129 4.22 -0.11 14.46
N TYR A 130 4.17 -0.90 13.40
CA TYR A 130 4.99 -2.09 13.23
C TYR A 130 5.45 -2.22 11.78
N PHE A 131 6.55 -2.92 11.57
CA PHE A 131 7.01 -3.30 10.24
C PHE A 131 7.81 -4.61 10.32
N THR A 132 7.56 -5.52 9.38
CA THR A 132 8.36 -6.72 9.19
C THR A 132 9.24 -6.54 7.96
N GLN A 133 10.56 -6.52 8.15
CA GLN A 133 11.55 -6.56 7.08
C GLN A 133 11.79 -8.01 6.69
N VAL A 134 11.76 -8.33 5.40
CA VAL A 134 12.03 -9.68 4.89
C VAL A 134 13.27 -9.61 3.99
N SER A 135 14.17 -10.60 4.10
CA SER A 135 15.31 -10.67 3.18
C SER A 135 14.91 -11.23 1.82
N ASP A 136 15.62 -10.82 0.76
CA ASP A 136 15.35 -11.22 -0.62
C ASP A 136 15.29 -12.76 -0.78
N HIS A 137 16.07 -13.48 0.02
CA HIS A 137 16.12 -14.96 0.05
C HIS A 137 14.83 -15.63 0.54
N LEU A 138 13.93 -14.87 1.19
CA LEU A 138 12.65 -15.34 1.70
C LEU A 138 11.46 -14.79 0.93
N GLU A 139 11.62 -13.81 0.02
CA GLU A 139 10.48 -13.16 -0.64
C GLU A 139 9.59 -14.14 -1.42
N GLY A 140 10.14 -15.22 -1.98
CA GLY A 140 9.35 -16.26 -2.66
C GLY A 140 8.40 -17.01 -1.72
N ASP A 141 8.80 -17.19 -0.47
CA ASP A 141 8.03 -17.96 0.52
C ASP A 141 7.20 -17.05 1.44
N LEU A 142 7.70 -15.85 1.74
CA LEU A 142 7.14 -14.91 2.69
C LEU A 142 7.12 -13.49 2.08
N ASN A 143 6.38 -13.31 0.98
CA ASN A 143 6.25 -12.02 0.30
C ASN A 143 5.50 -10.97 1.16
N ASP A 144 5.62 -9.70 0.74
CA ASP A 144 4.99 -8.54 1.38
C ASP A 144 3.47 -8.70 1.57
N GLY A 145 2.75 -9.17 0.56
CA GLY A 145 1.31 -9.39 0.61
C GLY A 145 0.90 -10.38 1.70
N LEU A 146 1.59 -11.52 1.76
CA LEU A 146 1.38 -12.57 2.74
C LEU A 146 1.73 -12.11 4.16
N VAL A 147 2.88 -11.46 4.33
CA VAL A 147 3.30 -10.86 5.61
C VAL A 147 2.25 -9.88 6.11
N GLY A 148 1.82 -8.98 5.23
CA GLY A 148 0.80 -7.99 5.54
C GLY A 148 -0.53 -8.63 5.96
N GLU A 149 -0.94 -9.71 5.30
CA GLU A 149 -2.18 -10.42 5.65
C GLU A 149 -2.07 -11.10 7.02
N ILE A 150 -1.00 -11.85 7.26
CA ILE A 150 -0.76 -12.49 8.56
C ILE A 150 -0.74 -11.45 9.69
N GLN A 151 -0.11 -10.29 9.48
CA GLN A 151 -0.11 -9.20 10.47
C GLN A 151 -1.53 -8.69 10.74
N ARG A 152 -2.36 -8.50 9.70
CA ARG A 152 -3.75 -8.05 9.87
C ARG A 152 -4.61 -9.08 10.61
N GLU A 153 -4.38 -10.37 10.39
CA GLU A 153 -5.16 -11.45 11.02
C GLU A 153 -4.71 -11.79 12.44
N ARG A 154 -3.40 -11.73 12.72
CA ARG A 154 -2.80 -12.27 13.96
C ARG A 154 -2.23 -11.19 14.87
N LEU A 155 -1.57 -10.17 14.31
CA LEU A 155 -0.90 -9.13 15.08
C LEU A 155 -1.88 -8.04 15.54
N VAL A 156 -2.54 -7.39 14.57
CA VAL A 156 -3.36 -6.20 14.79
C VAL A 156 -4.52 -6.44 15.78
N PRO A 157 -5.29 -7.55 15.71
CA PRO A 157 -6.40 -7.75 16.63
C PRO A 157 -5.97 -7.90 18.09
N GLU A 158 -4.82 -8.53 18.34
CA GLU A 158 -4.27 -8.66 19.69
C GLU A 158 -3.67 -7.33 20.19
N PHE A 159 -3.01 -6.58 19.31
CA PHE A 159 -2.45 -5.27 19.65
C PHE A 159 -3.54 -4.26 20.03
N LYS A 160 -4.70 -4.30 19.35
CA LYS A 160 -5.88 -3.49 19.72
C LYS A 160 -6.42 -3.82 21.10
N LYS A 161 -6.22 -5.04 21.59
CA LYS A 161 -6.60 -5.48 22.95
C LYS A 161 -5.51 -5.20 23.99
N GLY A 162 -4.32 -4.73 23.58
CA GLY A 162 -3.15 -4.58 24.43
C GLY A 162 -2.39 -5.88 24.68
N ASN A 163 -2.73 -6.96 23.98
CA ASN A 163 -2.10 -8.28 24.12
C ASN A 163 -0.84 -8.39 23.23
N TYR A 164 0.16 -7.53 23.45
CA TYR A 164 1.34 -7.44 22.58
C TYR A 164 2.14 -8.74 22.50
N SER A 165 2.47 -9.34 23.65
CA SER A 165 3.22 -10.61 23.70
C SER A 165 2.57 -11.71 22.86
N LYS A 166 1.24 -11.89 23.03
CA LYS A 166 0.44 -12.85 22.27
C LYS A 166 0.42 -12.54 20.78
N GLY A 167 0.16 -11.28 20.40
CA GLY A 167 0.11 -10.90 18.99
C GLY A 167 1.44 -11.16 18.27
N ILE A 168 2.57 -10.86 18.94
CA ILE A 168 3.91 -11.17 18.44
C ILE A 168 4.07 -12.69 18.27
N TYR A 169 3.75 -13.45 19.31
CA TYR A 169 3.87 -14.91 19.29
C TYR A 169 3.07 -15.55 18.14
N ASP A 170 1.80 -15.21 18.03
CA ASP A 170 0.89 -15.76 17.01
C ASP A 170 1.35 -15.41 15.59
N THR A 171 1.92 -14.21 15.42
CA THR A 171 2.44 -13.75 14.12
C THR A 171 3.71 -14.52 13.74
N ILE A 172 4.65 -14.71 14.67
CA ILE A 172 5.86 -15.50 14.42
C ILE A 172 5.50 -16.97 14.16
N GLN A 173 4.56 -17.54 14.92
CA GLN A 173 4.00 -18.87 14.66
C GLN A 173 3.50 -18.98 13.22
N ALA A 174 2.67 -18.04 12.77
CA ALA A 174 2.12 -18.05 11.43
C ALA A 174 3.19 -17.93 10.33
N TYR A 175 4.17 -17.02 10.47
CA TYR A 175 5.28 -16.92 9.52
C TYR A 175 6.05 -18.24 9.41
N VAL A 176 6.42 -18.80 10.56
CA VAL A 176 7.26 -20.00 10.60
C VAL A 176 6.49 -21.23 10.13
N ALA A 177 5.22 -21.38 10.51
CA ALA A 177 4.36 -22.45 10.01
C ALA A 177 4.18 -22.37 8.48
N THR A 178 4.05 -21.16 7.94
CA THR A 178 3.93 -20.96 6.49
C THR A 178 5.23 -21.30 5.75
N LEU A 179 6.39 -20.91 6.30
CA LEU A 179 7.70 -21.31 5.76
C LEU A 179 7.89 -22.83 5.79
N ALA A 180 7.52 -23.47 6.90
CA ALA A 180 7.58 -24.91 7.10
C ALA A 180 6.72 -25.66 6.06
N GLU A 181 5.49 -25.21 5.83
CA GLU A 181 4.60 -25.78 4.82
C GLU A 181 5.15 -25.60 3.40
N LYS A 182 5.60 -24.39 3.03
CA LYS A 182 6.09 -24.10 1.67
C LYS A 182 7.38 -24.84 1.31
N ARG A 183 8.31 -24.99 2.26
CA ARG A 183 9.60 -25.67 2.03
C ARG A 183 9.59 -27.15 2.44
N GLY A 184 8.48 -27.66 2.95
CA GLY A 184 8.30 -29.09 3.28
C GLY A 184 9.14 -29.57 4.47
N PHE A 185 9.32 -28.75 5.49
CA PHE A 185 10.00 -29.14 6.74
C PHE A 185 9.06 -29.02 7.94
N ASN A 186 9.39 -29.72 9.03
CA ASN A 186 8.61 -29.67 10.28
C ASN A 186 9.47 -29.05 11.38
N ILE A 187 8.85 -28.25 12.25
CA ILE A 187 9.52 -27.64 13.41
C ILE A 187 8.79 -28.02 14.69
N GLU A 188 9.55 -28.40 15.72
CA GLU A 188 9.01 -28.61 17.05
C GLU A 188 8.58 -27.28 17.69
N GLY A 189 7.42 -27.27 18.34
CA GLY A 189 6.86 -26.06 18.96
C GLY A 189 6.11 -25.14 17.99
N ILE A 190 5.98 -25.51 16.71
CA ILE A 190 5.12 -24.83 15.75
C ILE A 190 3.81 -25.58 15.60
N ASP A 191 2.70 -24.87 15.73
CA ASP A 191 1.37 -25.40 15.42
C ASP A 191 1.07 -25.15 13.94
N GLN A 192 1.03 -26.23 13.15
CA GLN A 192 0.82 -26.15 11.71
C GLN A 192 -0.59 -25.66 11.32
N SER A 193 -1.52 -25.55 12.28
CA SER A 193 -2.79 -24.85 12.08
C SER A 193 -2.64 -23.32 11.94
N TYR A 194 -1.49 -22.77 12.34
CA TYR A 194 -1.16 -21.35 12.16
C TYR A 194 -0.66 -21.02 10.76
N ALA A 195 -0.30 -22.02 9.96
CA ALA A 195 0.15 -21.79 8.60
C ALA A 195 -0.94 -21.04 7.82
N TYR A 196 -0.56 -19.92 7.20
CA TYR A 196 -1.50 -19.15 6.41
C TYR A 196 -1.85 -19.95 5.17
N ARG A 197 -3.14 -20.15 4.99
CA ARG A 197 -3.71 -20.72 3.77
C ARG A 197 -4.56 -19.63 3.16
N GLU A 198 -4.26 -19.27 1.91
CA GLU A 198 -5.16 -18.42 1.16
C GLU A 198 -6.55 -19.03 1.24
N ALA A 199 -7.50 -18.30 1.84
CA ALA A 199 -8.89 -18.67 1.74
C ALA A 199 -9.17 -18.87 0.25
N PRO A 200 -9.83 -19.96 -0.17
CA PRO A 200 -10.10 -20.17 -1.58
C PRO A 200 -10.74 -18.89 -2.09
N GLN A 201 -10.03 -18.19 -2.95
CA GLN A 201 -10.62 -17.07 -3.66
C GLN A 201 -11.83 -17.71 -4.32
N GLN A 202 -13.02 -17.31 -3.88
CA GLN A 202 -14.13 -17.29 -4.79
C GLN A 202 -13.63 -16.38 -5.89
N THR A 203 -13.02 -16.99 -6.90
CA THR A 203 -13.13 -16.55 -8.26
C THR A 203 -14.63 -16.45 -8.41
N GLY A 204 -15.16 -15.27 -8.06
CA GLY A 204 -16.40 -14.79 -8.58
C GLY A 204 -16.14 -14.93 -10.06
N THR A 205 -16.62 -16.04 -10.62
CA THR A 205 -16.92 -16.20 -12.02
C THR A 205 -17.68 -14.92 -12.28
N GLY A 206 -16.95 -13.96 -12.87
CA GLY A 206 -17.41 -12.58 -12.95
C GLY A 206 -18.83 -12.67 -13.42
N ALA A 207 -19.75 -12.07 -12.67
CA ALA A 207 -21.15 -11.99 -13.01
C ALA A 207 -21.18 -11.78 -14.51
N GLY A 208 -21.51 -12.86 -15.23
CA GLY A 208 -21.29 -12.91 -16.66
C GLY A 208 -22.01 -11.70 -17.17
N SER A 209 -21.27 -10.73 -17.69
CA SER A 209 -21.84 -9.70 -18.53
C SER A 209 -22.62 -10.50 -19.53
N SER A 210 -23.93 -10.53 -19.36
CA SER A 210 -24.89 -11.16 -20.24
C SER A 210 -24.92 -10.24 -21.45
N GLY A 211 -23.76 -10.19 -22.13
CA GLY A 211 -23.54 -9.52 -23.38
C GLY A 211 -24.34 -10.32 -24.36
N PHE A 212 -25.59 -9.88 -24.58
CA PHE A 212 -26.24 -9.75 -25.87
C PHE A 212 -26.06 -10.88 -26.91
N SER A 213 -25.76 -12.11 -26.49
CA SER A 213 -25.42 -13.24 -27.36
C SER A 213 -26.53 -14.29 -27.45
N GLY A 214 -27.64 -14.10 -26.73
CA GLY A 214 -28.87 -14.86 -26.99
C GLY A 214 -29.58 -14.35 -28.25
N PRO A 215 -30.44 -15.16 -28.89
CA PRO A 215 -31.22 -14.76 -30.09
C PRO A 215 -32.10 -13.53 -29.87
N CYS A 216 -32.34 -13.13 -28.61
CA CYS A 216 -33.05 -11.90 -28.25
C CYS A 216 -32.15 -10.65 -28.37
N GLY A 217 -30.84 -10.77 -28.17
CA GLY A 217 -29.89 -9.64 -28.24
C GLY A 217 -29.63 -9.18 -29.68
N THR A 218 -29.54 -10.14 -30.61
CA THR A 218 -29.42 -9.84 -32.05
C THR A 218 -30.68 -9.16 -32.59
N LEU A 219 -31.87 -9.52 -32.13
CA LEU A 219 -33.12 -8.85 -32.53
C LEU A 219 -33.17 -7.38 -32.10
N ILE A 220 -32.69 -7.05 -30.90
CA ILE A 220 -32.66 -5.66 -30.42
C ILE A 220 -31.67 -4.82 -31.26
N ILE A 221 -30.51 -5.37 -31.61
CA ILE A 221 -29.53 -4.69 -32.48
C ILE A 221 -30.09 -4.52 -33.90
N ILE A 222 -30.77 -5.53 -34.46
CA ILE A 222 -31.41 -5.43 -35.78
C ILE A 222 -32.52 -4.39 -35.77
N ILE A 223 -33.37 -4.36 -34.74
CA ILE A 223 -34.44 -3.36 -34.59
C ILE A 223 -33.84 -1.96 -34.48
N PHE A 224 -32.77 -1.78 -33.70
CA PHE A 224 -32.08 -0.50 -33.57
C PHE A 224 -31.48 -0.03 -34.90
N VAL A 225 -30.82 -0.93 -35.64
CA VAL A 225 -30.23 -0.62 -36.96
C VAL A 225 -31.32 -0.32 -38.00
N VAL A 226 -32.44 -1.05 -38.00
CA VAL A 226 -33.59 -0.79 -38.89
C VAL A 226 -34.22 0.57 -38.57
N ILE A 227 -34.41 0.90 -37.30
CA ILE A 227 -34.93 2.22 -36.89
C ILE A 227 -33.97 3.34 -37.32
N LEU A 228 -32.65 3.14 -37.17
CA LEU A 228 -31.62 4.10 -37.58
C LEU A 228 -31.61 4.30 -39.11
N VAL A 229 -31.68 3.21 -39.88
CA VAL A 229 -31.73 3.26 -41.35
C VAL A 229 -33.04 3.88 -41.85
N LEU A 230 -34.18 3.59 -41.23
CA LEU A 230 -35.47 4.21 -41.59
C LEU A 230 -35.55 5.68 -41.21
N SER A 231 -34.87 6.11 -40.14
CA SER A 231 -34.78 7.53 -39.78
C SER A 231 -33.78 8.30 -40.66
N LEU A 232 -32.77 7.64 -41.22
CA LEU A 232 -31.88 8.19 -42.25
C LEU A 232 -32.54 8.25 -43.64
N ALA A 233 -33.32 7.22 -44.01
CA ALA A 233 -34.00 7.14 -45.30
C ALA A 233 -35.19 8.11 -45.44
N LYS A 234 -35.77 8.58 -44.32
CA LYS A 234 -36.82 9.61 -44.32
C LYS A 234 -36.29 11.05 -44.36
N ARG A 235 -34.98 11.27 -44.44
CA ARG A 235 -34.38 12.62 -44.58
C ARG A 235 -34.20 13.03 -46.05
N GLY A 236 -35.25 12.82 -46.83
CA GLY A 236 -35.36 13.23 -48.23
C GLY A 236 -36.78 13.72 -48.49
N GLY A 237 -37.19 14.81 -47.85
CA GLY A 237 -38.58 15.27 -47.89
C GLY A 237 -38.80 16.60 -47.16
N LYS A 238 -38.26 17.66 -47.74
CA LYS A 238 -38.80 19.03 -47.77
C LYS A 238 -40.03 19.33 -46.89
N GLY A 239 -39.84 20.13 -45.84
CA GLY A 239 -40.84 21.09 -45.36
C GLY A 239 -41.34 20.90 -43.92
N GLY A 240 -41.13 21.94 -43.10
CA GLY A 240 -42.10 22.36 -42.08
C GLY A 240 -41.96 21.80 -40.66
N GLY A 241 -41.39 22.63 -39.77
CA GLY A 241 -41.91 22.92 -38.43
C GLY A 241 -42.18 21.77 -37.43
N GLY A 242 -41.40 21.77 -36.33
CA GLY A 242 -41.86 21.28 -35.02
C GLY A 242 -41.71 19.78 -34.78
N GLY A 243 -40.62 19.37 -34.12
CA GLY A 243 -40.39 17.95 -33.84
C GLY A 243 -39.45 17.62 -32.68
N CYS A 244 -39.10 18.57 -31.81
CA CYS A 244 -38.45 18.28 -30.53
C CYS A 244 -39.44 18.27 -29.35
N LEU A 245 -40.73 18.50 -29.61
CA LEU A 245 -41.81 18.42 -28.61
C LEU A 245 -42.49 17.04 -28.56
N ASN A 246 -42.27 16.16 -29.54
CA ASN A 246 -42.93 14.84 -29.60
C ASN A 246 -42.09 13.70 -29.00
N LEU A 247 -40.82 13.95 -28.65
CA LEU A 247 -39.99 13.00 -27.89
C LEU A 247 -40.13 13.19 -26.37
N PHE A 248 -40.63 14.35 -25.95
CA PHE A 248 -40.94 14.65 -24.54
C PHE A 248 -42.37 14.26 -24.15
N LEU A 249 -43.30 14.14 -25.12
CA LEU A 249 -44.68 13.71 -24.90
C LEU A 249 -44.91 12.19 -25.02
N LEU A 250 -43.93 11.44 -25.52
CA LEU A 250 -44.01 9.97 -25.56
C LEU A 250 -43.53 9.31 -24.25
N GLY A 251 -42.92 10.08 -23.34
CA GLY A 251 -42.67 9.66 -21.95
C GLY A 251 -43.96 9.59 -21.11
N SER A 252 -45.05 10.20 -21.56
CA SER A 252 -46.34 10.27 -20.85
C SER A 252 -47.36 9.22 -21.30
N LEU A 253 -47.03 8.35 -22.27
CA LEU A 253 -47.89 7.24 -22.74
C LEU A 253 -47.37 5.85 -22.35
N LEU A 254 -46.18 5.75 -21.75
CA LEU A 254 -45.63 4.50 -21.21
C LEU A 254 -45.82 4.36 -19.68
N ASN A 255 -46.58 5.27 -19.05
CA ASN A 255 -47.05 5.14 -17.67
C ASN A 255 -48.59 5.20 -17.55
N SER A 256 -49.30 4.78 -18.60
CA SER A 256 -50.76 4.62 -18.57
C SER A 256 -51.13 3.14 -18.63
N GLY A 257 -51.15 2.50 -17.46
CA GLY A 257 -51.60 1.14 -17.28
C GLY A 257 -52.09 0.89 -15.86
N SER A 258 -53.30 1.37 -15.55
CA SER A 258 -54.19 0.96 -14.45
C SER A 258 -53.84 1.52 -13.06
N ARG A 259 -54.69 2.17 -12.25
CA ARG A 259 -56.13 2.54 -12.17
C ARG A 259 -56.13 3.72 -11.16
N GLY A 260 -56.82 4.85 -11.34
CA GLY A 260 -58.27 4.99 -11.44
C GLY A 260 -58.89 5.32 -10.07
N SER A 261 -59.41 6.56 -9.95
CA SER A 261 -60.21 7.18 -8.86
C SER A 261 -59.45 7.68 -7.62
N GLY A 262 -59.65 8.89 -7.10
CA GLY A 262 -60.57 9.97 -7.44
C GLY A 262 -60.33 11.19 -6.53
N TRP A 263 -60.72 12.36 -7.06
CA TRP A 263 -61.16 13.60 -6.40
C TRP A 263 -60.40 14.19 -5.18
N GLY A 264 -59.84 15.40 -5.42
CA GLY A 264 -60.36 16.62 -4.79
C GLY A 264 -59.71 17.11 -3.48
N GLY A 265 -59.09 18.29 -3.56
CA GLY A 265 -59.31 19.36 -2.56
C GLY A 265 -58.26 19.55 -1.45
N SER A 266 -57.53 20.67 -1.58
CA SER A 266 -57.15 21.65 -0.54
C SER A 266 -56.65 21.26 0.86
N SER A 267 -55.54 21.93 1.20
CA SER A 267 -55.19 22.60 2.47
C SER A 267 -54.62 21.79 3.65
N SER A 268 -53.51 22.35 4.15
CA SER A 268 -53.09 22.49 5.55
C SER A 268 -52.84 21.26 6.42
N GLY A 269 -51.66 21.26 7.07
CA GLY A 269 -51.58 20.91 8.50
C GLY A 269 -50.66 19.76 8.89
N TRP A 270 -49.56 20.15 9.57
CA TRP A 270 -49.02 19.59 10.82
C TRP A 270 -48.38 18.18 10.89
N GLY A 271 -47.23 18.18 11.61
CA GLY A 271 -46.75 17.09 12.47
C GLY A 271 -46.03 15.97 11.72
N GLY A 272 -44.85 15.47 12.10
CA GLY A 272 -44.27 15.32 13.44
C GLY A 272 -43.83 13.86 13.56
N GLY A 273 -42.59 13.63 14.01
CA GLY A 273 -41.97 12.30 14.22
C GLY A 273 -40.88 12.01 13.19
N GLY A 274 -39.61 11.83 13.52
CA GLY A 274 -39.05 11.27 14.74
C GLY A 274 -38.53 9.86 14.43
N PHE A 275 -37.37 9.75 13.78
CA PHE A 275 -36.61 8.50 13.68
C PHE A 275 -35.12 8.79 13.86
N GLY A 276 -34.65 8.49 15.06
CA GLY A 276 -33.24 8.26 15.35
C GLY A 276 -32.86 6.81 15.05
N GLY A 277 -31.63 6.64 14.62
CA GLY A 277 -30.94 5.37 14.33
C GLY A 277 -29.78 5.72 13.42
N GLY A 278 -28.53 5.83 13.88
CA GLY A 278 -27.82 4.78 14.61
C GLY A 278 -27.18 3.85 13.59
N GLY A 279 -26.03 4.26 13.02
CA GLY A 279 -25.31 3.47 12.01
C GLY A 279 -23.88 3.97 11.87
N GLY A 280 -22.93 3.16 12.34
CA GLY A 280 -21.53 3.49 12.51
C GLY A 280 -20.83 3.91 11.21
N GLY A 281 -20.00 4.95 11.34
CA GLY A 281 -19.00 5.31 10.35
C GLY A 281 -17.94 4.22 10.32
N PHE A 282 -18.01 3.36 9.31
CA PHE A 282 -16.89 2.51 8.92
C PHE A 282 -15.74 3.42 8.47
N GLY A 283 -14.64 3.36 9.20
CA GLY A 283 -13.40 4.07 8.90
C GLY A 283 -12.84 3.62 7.56
N GLY A 284 -13.13 4.39 6.52
CA GLY A 284 -12.42 4.34 5.25
C GLY A 284 -11.11 5.10 5.38
N GLY A 285 -10.03 4.36 5.56
CA GLY A 285 -8.66 4.86 5.47
C GLY A 285 -7.86 3.91 4.59
N PHE A 286 -8.01 4.05 3.27
CA PHE A 286 -7.12 3.41 2.31
C PHE A 286 -5.73 4.04 2.49
N GLY A 287 -4.84 3.29 3.15
CA GLY A 287 -3.41 3.60 3.20
C GLY A 287 -2.84 3.48 1.80
N GLY A 288 -2.32 4.60 1.29
CA GLY A 288 -1.76 4.70 -0.05
C GLY A 288 -0.63 3.71 -0.27
N GLY A 289 -0.75 2.94 -1.36
CA GLY A 289 0.34 2.17 -1.92
C GLY A 289 1.40 3.11 -2.49
N GLY A 290 2.50 3.24 -1.75
CA GLY A 290 3.77 3.68 -2.28
C GLY A 290 4.61 2.44 -2.59
N SER A 291 4.98 2.29 -3.85
CA SER A 291 5.89 1.25 -4.32
C SER A 291 7.29 1.51 -3.75
N PHE A 292 7.59 0.99 -2.56
CA PHE A 292 8.92 1.05 -1.95
C PHE A 292 9.59 -0.31 -2.11
N GLY A 293 10.60 -0.38 -2.99
CA GLY A 293 11.35 -1.60 -3.31
C GLY A 293 12.28 -2.06 -2.20
N GLY A 294 11.70 -2.49 -1.07
CA GLY A 294 12.35 -3.24 -0.01
C GLY A 294 11.33 -4.21 0.59
N GLY A 295 11.63 -5.52 0.53
CA GLY A 295 10.73 -6.59 0.95
C GLY A 295 10.20 -6.44 2.38
N GLY A 296 8.92 -6.77 2.56
CA GLY A 296 8.25 -6.76 3.86
C GLY A 296 6.91 -6.02 3.87
N ALA A 297 6.29 -5.93 5.04
CA ALA A 297 5.03 -5.21 5.23
C ALA A 297 4.92 -4.63 6.65
N GLY A 298 4.21 -3.52 6.77
CA GLY A 298 3.96 -2.85 8.05
C GLY A 298 2.69 -2.02 8.04
N GLY A 299 2.36 -1.51 9.23
CA GLY A 299 1.12 -0.78 9.46
C GLY A 299 1.02 -0.25 10.88
N GLY A 300 -0.19 0.10 11.30
CA GLY A 300 -0.50 0.52 12.65
C GLY A 300 -1.81 -0.09 13.17
N TRP A 301 -2.12 0.13 14.45
CA TRP A 301 -3.31 -0.44 15.11
C TRP A 301 -4.09 0.55 15.98
#